data_AF-A0A2C9LBK9-F1
#
_entry.id   AF-A0A2C9LBK9-F1
#
_cell.length_a   1.000
_cell.length_b   1.000
_cell.length_c   1.000
_cell.angle_alpha   90.00
_cell.angle_beta   90.00
_cell.angle_gamma   90.00
#
_symmetry.space_group_name_H-M   'P 1'
#
loop_
_entity.id
_entity.type
_entity.pdbx_description
1 polymer ?
#
loop_
_entity_poly.entity_id
_entity_poly.type
_entity_poly.pdbx_seq_one_letter_code
_entity_poly.pdbx_strand_id
1 'polypeptide(L)'
;MTQRWGPFIMYEQDWLHKETDENKIVLTDLDIGRKWLMGMGKAAATFGLVSIQYCSAYSKHILQSLEIPAVTQTRVSHDYNPGLRQWDIGVTSMFVDAVGLAPYKDTFWTTQKQPGNPYKDMTEPQPELHSVLATLSTGPVGPGDGIGFINLTVLM
;
A
#
# COMPACT_ATOMS: atom_id res chain seq x y z
N MET A 1 -14.53 16.69 -14.09
CA MET A 1 -15.15 15.46 -14.63
C MET A 1 -14.09 14.38 -14.75
N THR A 2 -13.94 13.53 -13.74
CA THR A 2 -13.17 12.26 -13.78
C THR A 2 -13.99 11.10 -14.40
N GLN A 3 -15.08 11.45 -15.11
CA GLN A 3 -16.12 10.55 -15.65
C GLN A 3 -15.68 9.55 -16.73
N ARG A 4 -14.39 9.40 -17.04
CA ARG A 4 -13.94 8.53 -18.15
C ARG A 4 -13.38 7.16 -17.74
N TRP A 5 -13.15 6.91 -16.44
CA TRP A 5 -12.43 5.72 -15.97
C TRP A 5 -13.28 4.79 -15.08
N GLY A 6 -14.58 5.06 -14.94
CA GLY A 6 -15.44 4.34 -14.00
C GLY A 6 -15.25 4.80 -12.54
N PRO A 7 -15.68 4.01 -11.54
CA PRO A 7 -15.54 4.36 -10.13
C PRO A 7 -14.07 4.24 -9.70
N PHE A 8 -13.31 5.32 -9.89
CA PHE A 8 -11.95 5.43 -9.38
C PHE A 8 -11.98 5.80 -7.90
N ILE A 9 -11.83 4.80 -7.03
CA ILE A 9 -12.03 4.95 -5.58
C ILE A 9 -10.74 5.13 -4.79
N MET A 10 -9.61 4.62 -5.30
CA MET A 10 -8.33 4.63 -4.62
C MET A 10 -7.18 4.89 -5.59
N TYR A 11 -6.22 5.72 -5.16
CA TYR A 11 -4.94 5.95 -5.82
C TYR A 11 -3.81 5.47 -4.91
N GLU A 12 -2.85 4.74 -5.46
CA GLU A 12 -1.62 4.39 -4.77
C GLU A 12 -0.47 5.27 -5.26
N GLN A 13 0.16 6.02 -4.36
CA GLN A 13 1.44 6.66 -4.63
C GLN A 13 2.55 5.68 -4.28
N ASP A 14 3.14 5.10 -5.32
CA ASP A 14 4.19 4.10 -5.19
C ASP A 14 5.60 4.71 -5.05
N TRP A 15 6.57 3.93 -4.57
CA TRP A 15 8.00 4.24 -4.50
C TRP A 15 8.38 5.59 -3.87
N LEU A 16 7.65 6.05 -2.83
CA LEU A 16 7.90 7.37 -2.19
C LEU A 16 9.35 7.57 -1.72
N HIS A 17 9.98 6.53 -1.17
CA HIS A 17 11.40 6.56 -0.80
C HIS A 17 12.31 6.91 -1.98
N LYS A 18 12.12 6.27 -3.13
CA LYS A 18 12.93 6.52 -4.33
C LYS A 18 12.65 7.89 -4.94
N GLU A 19 11.38 8.29 -5.01
CA GLU A 19 11.02 9.65 -5.46
C GLU A 19 11.66 10.72 -4.59
N THR A 20 11.89 10.43 -3.31
CA THR A 20 12.67 11.30 -2.43
C THR A 20 14.16 11.23 -2.74
N ASP A 21 14.73 10.03 -2.76
CA ASP A 21 16.18 9.85 -2.73
C ASP A 21 16.85 10.11 -4.09
N GLU A 22 16.12 9.90 -5.18
CA GLU A 22 16.65 10.04 -6.54
C GLU A 22 16.25 11.37 -7.19
N ASN A 23 15.25 12.07 -6.66
CA ASN A 23 14.82 13.35 -7.22
C ASN A 23 15.51 14.51 -6.52
N LYS A 24 16.58 15.03 -7.14
CA LYS A 24 17.42 16.09 -6.58
C LYS A 24 16.62 17.30 -6.09
N ILE A 25 15.54 17.69 -6.79
CA ILE A 25 14.74 18.86 -6.36
C ILE A 25 14.09 18.63 -5.00
N VAL A 26 13.60 17.41 -4.72
CA VAL A 26 12.99 17.03 -3.43
C VAL A 26 14.01 17.04 -2.30
N LEU A 27 15.29 16.81 -2.60
CA LEU A 27 16.37 16.86 -1.64
C LEU A 27 16.91 18.27 -1.38
N THR A 28 16.78 19.19 -2.35
CA THR A 28 17.39 20.53 -2.28
C THR A 28 16.40 21.66 -2.03
N ASP A 29 15.12 21.47 -2.32
CA ASP A 29 14.06 22.45 -2.07
C ASP A 29 13.26 22.04 -0.84
N LEU A 30 13.15 22.96 0.12
CA LEU A 30 12.53 22.71 1.42
C LEU A 30 11.02 22.43 1.33
N ASP A 31 10.36 22.96 0.31
CA ASP A 31 8.90 22.93 0.20
C ASP A 31 8.39 21.93 -0.85
N ILE A 32 9.20 21.57 -1.84
CA ILE A 32 8.69 20.90 -3.05
C ILE A 32 8.04 19.56 -2.74
N GLY A 33 8.60 18.78 -1.81
CA GLY A 33 8.03 17.49 -1.40
C GLY A 33 6.65 17.65 -0.77
N ARG A 34 6.48 18.64 0.12
CA ARG A 34 5.19 18.98 0.70
C ARG A 34 4.22 19.51 -0.35
N LYS A 35 4.65 20.41 -1.24
CA LYS A 35 3.82 20.96 -2.33
C LYS A 35 3.30 19.84 -3.23
N TRP A 36 4.13 18.86 -3.55
CA TRP A 36 3.75 17.68 -4.32
C TRP A 36 2.68 16.85 -3.63
N LEU A 37 2.91 16.40 -2.39
CA LEU A 37 1.96 15.57 -1.65
C LEU A 37 0.64 16.30 -1.36
N MET A 38 0.69 17.57 -0.96
CA MET A 38 -0.50 18.40 -0.75
C MET A 38 -1.28 18.63 -2.06
N GLY A 39 -0.58 18.76 -3.20
CA GLY A 39 -1.21 18.88 -4.50
C GLY A 39 -2.00 17.63 -4.88
N MET A 40 -1.40 16.44 -4.67
CA MET A 40 -2.06 15.15 -4.86
C MET A 40 -3.30 15.01 -3.97
N GLY A 41 -3.18 15.36 -2.68
CA GLY A 41 -4.30 15.37 -1.73
C GLY A 41 -5.45 16.28 -2.14
N LYS A 42 -5.15 17.51 -2.58
CA LYS A 42 -6.15 18.46 -3.07
C LYS A 42 -6.87 17.95 -4.31
N ALA A 43 -6.14 17.33 -5.24
CA ALA A 43 -6.75 16.73 -6.42
C ALA A 43 -7.69 15.59 -6.03
N ALA A 44 -7.25 14.68 -5.15
CA ALA A 44 -8.07 13.58 -4.66
C ALA A 44 -9.38 14.06 -4.00
N ALA A 45 -9.30 15.10 -3.16
CA ALA A 45 -10.49 15.72 -2.56
C ALA A 45 -11.43 16.36 -3.60
N THR A 46 -10.88 17.03 -4.61
CA THR A 46 -11.65 17.72 -5.64
C THR A 46 -12.43 16.77 -6.55
N PHE A 47 -11.88 15.58 -6.83
CA PHE A 47 -12.44 14.65 -7.81
C PHE A 47 -13.33 13.56 -7.23
N GLY A 48 -14.01 13.84 -6.11
CA GLY A 48 -14.96 12.92 -5.49
C GLY A 48 -14.39 12.10 -4.32
N LEU A 49 -13.37 12.65 -3.65
CA LEU A 49 -12.72 12.06 -2.48
C LEU A 49 -12.13 10.66 -2.74
N VAL A 50 -11.16 10.59 -3.65
CA VAL A 50 -10.37 9.37 -3.88
C VAL A 50 -9.47 9.12 -2.67
N SER A 51 -9.52 7.93 -2.08
CA SER A 51 -8.58 7.58 -1.01
C SER A 51 -7.17 7.39 -1.58
N ILE A 52 -6.15 7.79 -0.84
CA ILE A 52 -4.75 7.65 -1.21
C ILE A 52 -4.09 6.63 -0.29
N GLN A 53 -3.39 5.68 -0.90
CA GLN A 53 -2.45 4.78 -0.24
C GLN A 53 -1.03 5.25 -0.52
N TYR A 54 -0.21 5.36 0.52
CA TYR A 54 1.23 5.57 0.36
C TYR A 54 1.98 4.24 0.37
N CYS A 55 2.96 4.12 -0.52
CA CYS A 55 3.80 2.93 -0.66
C CYS A 55 5.27 3.26 -0.50
N SER A 56 6.01 2.36 0.17
CA SER A 56 7.42 2.57 0.52
C SER A 56 7.68 3.95 1.15
N ALA A 57 6.84 4.32 2.10
CA ALA A 57 6.84 5.64 2.72
C ALA A 57 7.88 5.75 3.83
N TYR A 58 8.70 6.81 3.82
CA TYR A 58 9.44 7.23 5.00
C TYR A 58 8.53 7.85 6.06
N SER A 59 9.00 7.89 7.31
CA SER A 59 8.26 8.49 8.43
C SER A 59 7.82 9.93 8.15
N LYS A 60 8.62 10.70 7.40
CA LYS A 60 8.25 12.07 7.00
C LYS A 60 7.02 12.12 6.06
N HIS A 61 6.83 11.12 5.20
CA HIS A 61 5.66 11.03 4.32
C HIS A 61 4.42 10.64 5.13
N ILE A 62 4.60 9.70 6.07
CA ILE A 62 3.55 9.29 7.00
C ILE A 62 3.10 10.49 7.84
N LEU A 63 4.02 11.26 8.43
CA LEU A 63 3.63 12.45 9.21
C LEU A 63 2.95 13.53 8.35
N GLN A 64 3.34 13.67 7.07
CA GLN A 64 2.69 14.61 6.15
C GLN A 64 1.23 14.23 5.85
N SER A 65 0.82 12.97 6.03
CA SER A 65 -0.57 12.53 5.83
C SER A 65 -1.55 13.20 6.79
N LEU A 66 -1.08 13.66 7.96
CA LEU A 66 -1.91 14.36 8.96
C LEU A 66 -2.57 15.64 8.40
N GLU A 67 -2.05 16.15 7.28
CA GLU A 67 -2.56 17.34 6.60
C GLU A 67 -3.28 17.00 5.28
N ILE A 68 -3.37 15.71 4.94
CA ILE A 68 -3.94 15.21 3.70
C ILE A 68 -5.02 14.17 4.05
N PRO A 69 -6.25 14.60 4.35
CA PRO A 69 -7.33 13.68 4.76
C PRO A 69 -7.68 12.59 3.73
N ALA A 70 -7.28 12.78 2.47
CA ALA A 70 -7.43 11.77 1.43
C ALA A 70 -6.49 10.56 1.64
N VAL A 71 -5.38 10.70 2.35
CA VAL A 71 -4.49 9.58 2.67
C VAL A 71 -5.09 8.81 3.83
N THR A 72 -5.53 7.59 3.57
CA THR A 72 -6.23 6.75 4.55
C THR A 72 -5.41 5.55 5.00
N GLN A 73 -4.37 5.18 4.24
CA GLN A 73 -3.60 3.96 4.48
C GLN A 73 -2.16 4.08 3.97
N THR A 74 -1.29 3.20 4.48
CA THR A 74 0.11 3.13 4.08
C THR A 74 0.60 1.70 4.09
N ARG A 75 1.38 1.29 3.07
CA ARG A 75 2.06 -0.01 3.07
C ARG A 75 3.12 -0.06 4.18
N VAL A 76 3.01 -1.04 5.07
CA VAL A 76 3.87 -1.18 6.27
C VAL A 76 4.87 -2.34 6.19
N SER A 77 4.85 -3.05 5.07
CA SER A 77 5.76 -4.14 4.71
C SER A 77 6.67 -3.75 3.54
N HIS A 78 7.59 -4.65 3.19
CA HIS A 78 8.24 -4.66 1.87
C HIS A 78 7.28 -5.18 0.78
N ASP A 79 7.69 -5.03 -0.48
CA ASP A 79 6.97 -5.61 -1.61
C ASP A 79 6.80 -7.12 -1.43
N TYR A 80 5.60 -7.61 -1.76
CA TYR A 80 5.30 -9.03 -1.66
C TYR A 80 6.19 -9.89 -2.57
N ASN A 81 6.69 -10.97 -1.98
CA ASN A 81 7.39 -12.05 -2.65
C ASN A 81 7.09 -13.35 -1.88
N PRO A 82 6.60 -14.41 -2.55
CA PRO A 82 6.14 -15.63 -1.89
C PRO A 82 7.25 -16.26 -1.03
N GLY A 83 6.90 -16.70 0.17
CA GLY A 83 7.86 -17.37 1.06
C GLY A 83 8.84 -16.45 1.80
N LEU A 84 8.77 -15.13 1.59
CA LEU A 84 9.44 -14.18 2.47
C LEU A 84 8.57 -13.86 3.70
N ARG A 85 9.21 -13.33 4.75
CA ARG A 85 8.56 -12.90 6.00
C ARG A 85 7.84 -11.56 5.88
N GLN A 86 7.12 -11.39 4.79
CA GLN A 86 6.51 -10.10 4.44
C GLN A 86 5.28 -9.77 5.30
N TRP A 87 4.69 -10.80 5.91
CA TRP A 87 3.63 -10.71 6.92
C TRP A 87 4.08 -9.98 8.20
N ASP A 88 5.39 -9.90 8.48
CA ASP A 88 5.95 -9.32 9.71
C ASP A 88 5.92 -7.78 9.70
N ILE A 89 4.74 -7.18 9.91
CA ILE A 89 4.50 -5.72 9.80
C ILE A 89 4.74 -4.94 11.11
N GLY A 90 4.87 -5.66 12.24
CA GLY A 90 5.36 -5.24 13.56
C GLY A 90 5.26 -3.75 13.93
N VAL A 91 6.41 -3.11 14.15
CA VAL A 91 6.49 -1.73 14.68
C VAL A 91 5.97 -0.70 13.68
N THR A 92 6.16 -0.94 12.39
CA THR A 92 5.72 -0.01 11.34
C THR A 92 4.19 0.10 11.35
N SER A 93 3.46 -1.00 11.53
CA SER A 93 2.00 -0.96 11.64
C SER A 93 1.55 -0.17 12.88
N MET A 94 2.22 -0.34 14.02
CA MET A 94 1.91 0.44 15.24
C MET A 94 2.09 1.94 15.03
N PHE A 95 3.15 2.36 14.33
CA PHE A 95 3.38 3.77 14.04
C PHE A 95 2.31 4.34 13.09
N VAL A 96 1.95 3.60 12.04
CA VAL A 96 0.94 4.02 11.05
C VAL A 96 -0.46 4.10 11.70
N ASP A 97 -0.83 3.12 12.52
CA ASP A 97 -2.09 3.13 13.28
C ASP A 97 -2.14 4.31 14.27
N ALA A 98 -1.04 4.60 14.98
CA ALA A 98 -0.97 5.70 15.95
C ALA A 98 -1.20 7.09 15.33
N VAL A 99 -0.95 7.26 14.02
CA VAL A 99 -1.24 8.51 13.29
C VAL A 99 -2.60 8.50 12.60
N GLY A 100 -3.42 7.47 12.84
CA GLY A 100 -4.79 7.35 12.33
C GLY A 100 -4.89 6.85 10.88
N LEU A 101 -3.83 6.25 10.34
CA LEU A 101 -3.85 5.60 9.03
C LEU A 101 -4.02 4.09 9.20
N ALA A 102 -4.65 3.44 8.23
CA ALA A 102 -4.78 1.98 8.22
C ALA A 102 -3.47 1.31 7.70
N PRO A 103 -2.84 0.41 8.47
CA PRO A 103 -1.69 -0.36 8.00
C PRO A 103 -2.06 -1.34 6.87
N TYR A 104 -1.40 -1.21 5.72
CA TYR A 104 -1.55 -2.12 4.58
C TYR A 104 -0.37 -3.11 4.53
N LYS A 105 -0.66 -4.41 4.60
CA LYS A 105 0.36 -5.47 4.54
C LYS A 105 0.89 -5.71 3.13
N ASP A 106 0.41 -5.08 2.07
CA ASP A 106 0.62 -5.54 0.68
C ASP A 106 -0.21 -6.78 0.30
N THR A 107 -0.15 -7.14 -0.97
CA THR A 107 -0.78 -8.32 -1.55
C THR A 107 -0.19 -9.63 -1.00
N PHE A 108 -0.86 -10.74 -1.29
CA PHE A 108 -0.37 -12.09 -0.98
C PHE A 108 -1.08 -13.15 -1.83
N TRP A 109 -0.54 -14.37 -1.89
CA TRP A 109 -1.24 -15.51 -2.48
C TRP A 109 -2.07 -16.23 -1.44
N THR A 110 -3.33 -16.49 -1.78
CA THR A 110 -4.27 -17.29 -1.00
C THR A 110 -4.11 -18.80 -1.25
N THR A 111 -3.29 -19.19 -2.22
CA THR A 111 -2.85 -20.57 -2.43
C THR A 111 -1.34 -20.71 -2.30
N GLN A 112 -0.88 -21.91 -1.95
CA GLN A 112 0.56 -22.17 -1.82
C GLN A 112 1.30 -22.10 -3.17
N LYS A 113 0.63 -22.41 -4.28
CA LYS A 113 1.23 -22.47 -5.61
C LYS A 113 0.37 -21.70 -6.60
N GLN A 114 0.94 -20.65 -7.18
CA GLN A 114 0.31 -19.89 -8.26
C GLN A 114 0.85 -20.35 -9.62
N PRO A 115 0.02 -20.95 -10.50
CA PRO A 115 0.45 -21.33 -11.83
C PRO A 115 0.87 -20.12 -12.68
N GLY A 116 1.97 -20.24 -13.43
CA GLY A 116 2.44 -19.18 -14.33
C GLY A 116 2.98 -17.93 -13.62
N ASN A 117 3.24 -18.02 -12.31
CA ASN A 117 3.79 -16.92 -11.53
C ASN A 117 5.23 -16.53 -11.99
N PRO A 118 5.65 -15.27 -11.81
CA PRO A 118 6.99 -14.82 -12.22
C PRO A 118 8.12 -15.28 -11.29
N TYR A 119 7.80 -15.85 -10.13
CA TYR A 119 8.73 -16.29 -9.10
C TYR A 119 9.15 -17.76 -9.25
N LYS A 120 9.02 -18.34 -10.45
CA LYS A 120 9.45 -19.72 -10.77
C LYS A 120 8.78 -20.75 -9.85
N ASP A 121 9.59 -21.55 -9.13
CA ASP A 121 9.16 -22.65 -8.26
C ASP A 121 8.86 -22.19 -6.82
N MET A 122 8.85 -20.88 -6.55
CA MET A 122 8.53 -20.38 -5.23
C MET A 122 7.07 -20.64 -4.85
N THR A 123 6.85 -20.86 -3.56
CA THR A 123 5.54 -21.16 -2.98
C THR A 123 5.26 -20.21 -1.83
N GLU A 124 4.00 -19.89 -1.59
CA GLU A 124 3.58 -19.19 -0.38
C GLU A 124 3.33 -20.21 0.74
N PRO A 125 4.23 -20.34 1.73
CA PRO A 125 4.12 -21.37 2.75
C PRO A 125 2.99 -21.10 3.76
N GLN A 126 2.55 -19.85 3.93
CA GLN A 126 1.61 -19.45 4.98
C GLN A 126 0.48 -18.52 4.49
N PRO A 127 -0.34 -18.92 3.48
CA PRO A 127 -1.44 -18.10 2.97
C PRO A 127 -2.40 -17.60 4.05
N GLU A 128 -2.73 -18.46 5.01
CA GLU A 128 -3.65 -18.16 6.11
C GLU A 128 -3.09 -17.08 7.03
N LEU A 129 -1.78 -17.13 7.34
CA LEU A 129 -1.13 -16.11 8.16
C LEU A 129 -1.16 -14.75 7.46
N HIS A 130 -0.87 -14.73 6.15
CA HIS A 130 -0.97 -13.53 5.35
C HIS A 130 -2.39 -12.96 5.36
N SER A 131 -3.41 -13.81 5.23
CA SER A 131 -4.80 -13.34 5.28
C SER A 131 -5.18 -12.81 6.66
N VAL A 132 -4.85 -13.51 7.74
CA VAL A 132 -5.11 -13.03 9.11
C VAL A 132 -4.50 -11.64 9.31
N LEU A 133 -3.24 -11.45 8.91
CA LEU A 133 -2.58 -10.15 9.11
C LEU A 133 -3.12 -9.07 8.19
N ALA A 134 -3.43 -9.38 6.92
CA ALA A 134 -4.04 -8.41 6.02
C ALA A 134 -5.41 -7.95 6.53
N THR A 135 -6.24 -8.87 7.03
CA THR A 135 -7.58 -8.56 7.55
C THR A 135 -7.49 -7.78 8.88
N LEU A 136 -6.61 -8.20 9.79
CA LEU A 136 -6.50 -7.56 11.11
C LEU A 136 -5.71 -6.25 11.10
N SER A 137 -4.93 -5.97 10.06
CA SER A 137 -4.18 -4.71 9.94
C SER A 137 -5.04 -3.53 9.52
N THR A 138 -6.34 -3.71 9.28
CA THR A 138 -7.36 -2.68 8.94
C THR A 138 -7.17 -1.94 7.60
N GLY A 139 -6.02 -2.10 6.94
CA GLY A 139 -5.82 -1.66 5.57
C GLY A 139 -6.48 -2.60 4.55
N PRO A 140 -6.23 -2.40 3.25
CA PRO A 140 -6.78 -3.25 2.20
C PRO A 140 -6.34 -4.72 2.33
N VAL A 141 -7.27 -5.64 2.05
CA VAL A 141 -6.98 -7.07 1.86
C VAL A 141 -6.84 -7.32 0.35
N GLY A 142 -5.59 -7.45 -0.12
CA GLY A 142 -5.28 -7.58 -1.54
C GLY A 142 -4.85 -9.00 -1.95
N PRO A 143 -5.76 -9.89 -2.42
CA PRO A 143 -5.33 -11.13 -3.05
C PRO A 143 -4.54 -10.83 -4.34
N GLY A 144 -3.32 -11.34 -4.41
CA GLY A 144 -2.41 -11.24 -5.57
C GLY A 144 -2.35 -12.52 -6.40
N ASP A 145 -3.29 -13.44 -6.18
CA ASP A 145 -3.43 -14.68 -6.95
C ASP A 145 -3.76 -14.40 -8.42
N GLY A 146 -3.40 -15.33 -9.30
CA GLY A 146 -3.84 -15.30 -10.69
C GLY A 146 -5.38 -15.40 -10.80
N ILE A 147 -5.94 -14.88 -11.88
CA ILE A 147 -7.38 -14.96 -12.16
C ILE A 147 -7.82 -16.43 -12.14
N GLY A 148 -8.82 -16.74 -11.32
CA GLY A 148 -9.35 -18.10 -11.15
C GLY A 148 -8.58 -18.98 -10.16
N PHE A 149 -7.52 -18.48 -9.53
CA PHE A 149 -6.69 -19.23 -8.58
C PHE A 149 -6.78 -18.70 -7.14
N ILE A 150 -7.73 -17.81 -6.85
CA ILE A 150 -8.02 -17.35 -5.49
C ILE A 150 -8.64 -18.49 -4.69
N ASN A 151 -8.12 -18.75 -3.50
CA ASN A 151 -8.77 -19.60 -2.52
C ASN A 151 -9.67 -18.78 -1.60
N LEU A 152 -10.98 -18.86 -1.84
CA LEU A 152 -11.98 -18.12 -1.07
C LEU A 152 -12.09 -18.55 0.40
N THR A 153 -11.62 -19.74 0.77
CA THR A 153 -11.65 -20.17 2.18
C THR A 153 -10.54 -19.52 3.02
N VAL A 154 -9.52 -18.97 2.37
CA VAL A 154 -8.40 -18.27 3.02
C VAL A 154 -8.70 -16.79 3.19
N LEU A 155 -9.41 -16.17 2.23
CA LEU A 155 -9.83 -14.78 2.33
C LEU A 155 -10.89 -14.60 3.43
N MET A 156 -10.59 -13.70 4.37
CA MET A 156 -11.44 -13.33 5.51
C MET A 156 -11.84 -11.86 5.46
#